data_AF-A0A352VKY6-F1
#
_entry.id   AF-A0A352VKY6-F1
#
_cell.length_a   1.000
_cell.length_b   1.000
_cell.length_c   1.000
_cell.angle_alpha   90.00
_cell.angle_beta   90.00
_cell.angle_gamma   90.00
#
_symmetry.space_group_name_H-M   'P 1'
#
loop_
_entity.id
_entity.type
_entity.pdbx_description
1 polymer ?
#
loop_
_entity_poly.entity_id
_entity_poly.type
_entity_poly.pdbx_seq_one_letter_code
_entity_poly.pdbx_strand_id
1 'polypeptide(L)'
;AAALNVNAMVWHSSPAATELEEVTTDWLRQLLGLPAEFDGVINDTASSSSLYALAAARDAAFPDAHEKGLFGQSAGRVYASDQAHSSIEKGV
;
A
#
# COMPACT_ATOMS: atom_id res chain seq x y z
N ALA A 1 12.69 -17.94 -3.29
CA ALA A 1 13.40 -16.93 -2.48
C ALA A 1 14.54 -17.53 -1.63
N ALA A 2 14.32 -18.64 -0.90
CA ALA A 2 15.26 -19.10 0.14
C ALA A 2 16.72 -19.39 -0.32
N ALA A 3 16.95 -19.83 -1.55
CA ALA A 3 18.31 -20.14 -2.02
C ALA A 3 19.21 -18.90 -2.23
N LEU A 4 18.61 -17.75 -2.54
CA LEU A 4 19.33 -16.52 -2.88
C LEU A 4 19.20 -15.42 -1.83
N ASN A 5 18.26 -15.56 -0.88
CA ASN A 5 17.99 -14.57 0.18
C ASN A 5 17.89 -13.13 -0.35
N VAL A 6 17.16 -12.95 -1.46
CA VAL A 6 17.03 -11.67 -2.17
C VAL A 6 16.25 -10.68 -1.30
N ASN A 7 16.74 -9.45 -1.22
CA ASN A 7 16.08 -8.32 -0.56
C ASN A 7 15.76 -7.24 -1.62
N ALA A 8 14.48 -7.13 -1.99
CA ALA A 8 14.01 -6.25 -3.06
C ALA A 8 13.79 -4.78 -2.63
N MET A 9 14.53 -4.27 -1.63
CA MET A 9 14.33 -2.91 -1.12
C MET A 9 14.86 -1.82 -2.07
N VAL A 10 15.98 -2.07 -2.77
CA VAL A 10 16.55 -1.13 -3.74
C VAL A 10 16.93 -1.84 -5.03
N TRP A 11 16.60 -1.23 -6.17
CA TRP A 11 16.83 -1.81 -7.50
C TRP A 11 18.30 -2.21 -7.70
N HIS A 12 19.25 -1.38 -7.28
CA HIS A 12 20.68 -1.63 -7.48
C HIS A 12 21.18 -2.95 -6.85
N SER A 13 20.57 -3.38 -5.74
CA SER A 13 20.95 -4.64 -5.08
C SER A 13 20.08 -5.83 -5.49
N SER A 14 18.97 -5.63 -6.19
CA SER A 14 18.01 -6.69 -6.52
C SER A 14 17.21 -6.40 -7.80
N PRO A 15 17.88 -6.12 -8.94
CA PRO A 15 17.21 -5.62 -10.14
C PRO A 15 16.18 -6.61 -10.67
N ALA A 16 16.53 -7.89 -10.76
CA ALA A 16 15.60 -8.93 -11.24
C ALA A 16 14.34 -9.08 -10.37
N ALA A 17 14.42 -8.81 -9.07
CA ALA A 17 13.25 -8.88 -8.20
C ALA A 17 12.37 -7.64 -8.34
N THR A 18 12.97 -6.45 -8.44
CA THR A 18 12.25 -5.20 -8.68
C THR A 18 11.51 -5.22 -10.02
N GLU A 19 12.19 -5.60 -11.11
CA GLU A 19 11.56 -5.70 -12.45
C GLU A 19 10.41 -6.72 -12.47
N LEU A 20 10.54 -7.82 -11.73
CA LEU A 20 9.49 -8.83 -11.62
C LEU A 20 8.28 -8.30 -10.86
N GLU A 21 8.50 -7.53 -9.80
CA GLU A 21 7.42 -6.86 -9.08
C GLU A 21 6.67 -5.89 -9.99
N GLU A 22 7.38 -4.96 -10.65
CA GLU A 22 6.80 -3.97 -11.57
C GLU A 22 5.94 -4.61 -12.66
N VAL A 23 6.44 -5.66 -13.32
CA VAL A 23 5.69 -6.36 -14.37
C VAL A 23 4.45 -7.07 -13.80
N THR A 24 4.57 -7.69 -12.62
CA THR A 24 3.47 -8.42 -12.01
C THR A 24 2.36 -7.48 -11.54
N THR A 25 2.72 -6.33 -10.96
CA THR A 25 1.76 -5.31 -10.52
C THR A 25 1.12 -4.60 -11.70
N ASP A 26 1.84 -4.37 -12.80
CA ASP A 26 1.25 -3.86 -14.05
C ASP A 26 0.24 -4.85 -14.65
N TRP A 27 0.53 -6.15 -14.66
CA TRP A 27 -0.45 -7.16 -15.08
C TRP A 27 -1.71 -7.15 -14.22
N LEU A 28 -1.57 -7.00 -12.90
CA LEU A 28 -2.72 -6.89 -11.99
C LEU A 28 -3.53 -5.62 -12.27
N ARG A 29 -2.86 -4.48 -12.47
CA ARG A 29 -3.49 -3.20 -12.86
C ARG A 29 -4.30 -3.36 -14.14
N GLN A 30 -3.73 -3.99 -15.16
CA GLN A 30 -4.42 -4.28 -16.43
C GLN A 30 -5.63 -5.20 -16.24
N LEU A 31 -5.48 -6.27 -15.44
CA LEU A 31 -6.56 -7.21 -15.14
C LEU A 31 -7.76 -6.54 -14.44
N LEU A 32 -7.49 -5.56 -13.58
CA LEU A 32 -8.49 -4.76 -12.89
C LEU A 32 -9.08 -3.64 -13.77
N GLY A 33 -8.55 -3.42 -14.97
CA GLY A 33 -8.98 -2.34 -15.87
C GLY A 33 -8.63 -0.93 -15.36
N LEU A 34 -7.59 -0.82 -14.52
CA LEU A 34 -7.19 0.47 -13.96
C LEU A 34 -6.40 1.31 -15.00
N PRO A 35 -6.50 2.65 -14.93
CA PRO A 35 -5.70 3.57 -15.75
C PRO A 35 -4.18 3.35 -15.59
N ALA A 36 -3.39 3.87 -16.53
CA ALA A 36 -1.94 3.64 -16.58
C ALA A 36 -1.16 4.47 -15.54
N GLU A 37 -1.77 5.49 -14.96
CA GLU A 37 -1.21 6.29 -13.86
C GLU A 37 -1.18 5.55 -12.51
N PHE A 38 -1.86 4.41 -12.40
CA PHE A 38 -1.81 3.58 -11.19
C PHE A 38 -0.55 2.71 -11.19
N ASP A 39 0.06 2.60 -10.03
CA ASP A 39 1.19 1.71 -9.75
C ASP A 39 0.88 0.83 -8.54
N GLY A 40 1.72 -0.17 -8.26
CA GLY A 40 1.52 -1.12 -7.17
C GLY A 40 2.80 -1.70 -6.61
N VAL A 41 2.71 -2.17 -5.37
CA VAL A 41 3.79 -2.84 -4.63
C VAL A 41 3.26 -4.12 -3.98
N ILE A 42 4.09 -5.16 -3.86
CA ILE A 42 3.72 -6.39 -3.16
C ILE A 42 4.09 -6.24 -1.68
N ASN A 43 3.07 -6.25 -0.82
CA ASN A 43 3.26 -6.25 0.63
C ASN A 43 3.38 -7.66 1.19
N ASP A 44 3.91 -7.77 2.41
CA ASP A 44 4.02 -9.05 3.15
C ASP A 44 2.67 -9.74 3.37
N THR A 45 1.61 -8.95 3.60
CA THR A 45 0.25 -9.42 3.85
C THR A 45 -0.81 -8.47 3.30
N ALA A 46 -2.02 -8.98 3.07
CA ALA A 46 -3.19 -8.17 2.72
C ALA A 46 -3.59 -7.18 3.85
N SER A 47 -3.32 -7.52 5.11
CA SER A 47 -3.57 -6.63 6.24
C SER A 47 -2.67 -5.40 6.19
N SER A 48 -1.38 -5.58 5.90
CA SER A 48 -0.44 -4.48 5.69
C SER A 48 -0.87 -3.63 4.50
N SER A 49 -1.30 -4.24 3.37
CA SER A 49 -1.86 -3.48 2.23
C SER A 49 -3.04 -2.61 2.62
N SER A 50 -3.93 -3.09 3.51
CA SER A 50 -5.05 -2.31 4.03
C SER A 50 -4.56 -1.09 4.84
N LEU A 51 -3.54 -1.28 5.68
CA LEU A 51 -2.92 -0.20 6.44
C LEU A 51 -2.27 0.84 5.52
N TYR A 52 -1.51 0.43 4.50
CA TYR A 52 -0.91 1.34 3.53
C TYR A 52 -1.97 2.15 2.78
N ALA A 53 -3.07 1.52 2.35
CA ALA A 53 -4.17 2.21 1.68
C ALA A 53 -4.83 3.27 2.59
N LEU A 54 -5.07 2.95 3.87
CA LEU A 54 -5.61 3.90 4.84
C LEU A 54 -4.63 5.03 5.16
N ALA A 55 -3.33 4.73 5.26
CA ALA A 55 -2.28 5.74 5.45
C ALA A 55 -2.21 6.70 4.25
N ALA A 56 -2.22 6.19 3.02
CA ALA A 56 -2.25 7.01 1.81
C ALA A 56 -3.52 7.89 1.74
N ALA A 57 -4.68 7.34 2.10
CA ALA A 57 -5.92 8.10 2.17
C ALA A 57 -5.88 9.21 3.23
N ARG A 58 -5.27 8.93 4.40
CA ARG A 58 -5.05 9.92 5.45
C ARG A 58 -4.12 11.04 4.95
N ASP A 59 -3.00 10.71 4.33
CA ASP A 59 -2.05 11.71 3.86
C ASP A 59 -2.65 12.58 2.75
N ALA A 60 -3.51 12.01 1.89
CA ALA A 60 -4.27 12.79 0.91
C ALA A 60 -5.32 13.72 1.56
N ALA A 61 -6.01 13.26 2.62
CA ALA A 61 -7.03 14.05 3.32
C ALA A 61 -6.43 15.10 4.29
N PHE A 62 -5.25 14.81 4.84
CA PHE A 62 -4.53 15.63 5.82
C PHE A 62 -3.06 15.75 5.38
N PRO A 63 -2.73 16.62 4.41
CA PRO A 63 -1.39 16.70 3.81
C PRO A 63 -0.25 16.94 4.80
N ASP A 64 -0.52 17.65 5.90
CA ASP A 64 0.46 17.95 6.94
C ASP A 64 0.59 16.85 8.02
N ALA A 65 -0.23 15.80 7.97
CA ALA A 65 -0.31 14.80 9.04
C ALA A 65 0.98 14.01 9.20
N HIS A 66 1.72 13.79 8.11
CA HIS A 66 3.01 13.12 8.14
C HIS A 66 4.03 13.86 9.02
N GLU A 67 4.04 15.21 8.98
CA GLU A 67 5.01 16.02 9.72
C GLU A 67 4.49 16.48 11.09
N LYS A 68 3.20 16.86 11.17
CA LYS A 68 2.62 17.52 12.34
C LYS A 68 1.71 16.60 13.16
N GLY A 69 1.43 15.40 12.67
CA GLY A 69 0.42 14.52 13.24
C GLY A 69 -1.00 15.06 13.06
N LEU A 70 -1.95 14.40 13.72
CA LEU A 70 -3.39 14.71 13.62
C LEU A 70 -3.93 15.53 14.79
N PHE A 71 -3.08 15.90 15.76
CA PHE A 71 -3.54 16.63 16.95
C PHE A 71 -4.10 18.01 16.56
N GLY A 72 -5.33 18.30 17.01
CA GLY A 72 -6.02 19.55 16.69
C GLY A 72 -6.71 19.59 15.32
N GLN A 73 -6.59 18.53 14.50
CA GLN A 73 -7.33 18.41 13.24
C GLN A 73 -8.77 17.92 13.50
N SER A 74 -9.67 18.19 12.55
CA SER A 74 -10.98 17.56 12.54
C SER A 74 -10.82 16.04 12.39
N ALA A 75 -11.56 15.26 13.17
CA ALA A 75 -11.50 13.80 13.12
C ALA A 75 -11.89 13.29 11.72
N GLY A 76 -11.02 12.47 11.12
CA GLY A 76 -11.33 11.71 9.92
C GLY A 76 -12.40 10.65 10.19
N ARG A 77 -13.04 10.15 9.14
CA ARG A 77 -14.01 9.07 9.23
C ARG A 77 -13.80 8.05 8.11
N VAL A 78 -13.70 6.78 8.51
CA VAL A 78 -13.59 5.63 7.61
C VAL A 78 -14.92 4.87 7.63
N TYR A 79 -15.36 4.43 6.46
CA TYR A 79 -16.57 3.63 6.30
C TYR A 79 -16.20 2.26 5.73
N ALA A 80 -16.74 1.20 6.33
CA ALA A 80 -16.55 -0.17 5.89
C ALA A 80 -17.82 -0.99 6.17
N SER A 81 -17.97 -2.13 5.51
CA SER A 81 -19.04 -3.09 5.82
C SER A 81 -18.82 -3.71 7.20
N ASP A 82 -19.91 -4.11 7.85
CA ASP A 82 -19.94 -4.96 9.04
C ASP A 82 -19.33 -6.36 8.82
N GLN A 83 -19.18 -6.79 7.56
CA GLN A 83 -18.49 -8.02 7.15
C GLN A 83 -17.05 -7.76 6.65
N ALA A 84 -16.54 -6.54 6.79
CA ALA A 84 -15.16 -6.23 6.39
C ALA A 84 -14.15 -7.02 7.23
N HIS A 85 -12.99 -7.31 6.64
CA HIS A 85 -11.92 -7.98 7.36
C HIS A 85 -11.42 -7.11 8.53
N SER A 86 -11.12 -7.74 9.68
CA SER A 86 -10.66 -7.06 10.90
C SER A 86 -9.41 -6.18 10.72
N SER A 87 -8.67 -6.33 9.62
CA SER A 87 -7.54 -5.46 9.29
C SER A 87 -7.94 -4.00 9.07
N ILE A 88 -9.18 -3.73 8.64
CA ILE A 88 -9.68 -2.37 8.47
C ILE A 88 -9.79 -1.68 9.83
N GLU A 89 -10.45 -2.32 10.80
CA GLU A 89 -10.59 -1.77 12.15
C GLU A 89 -9.23 -1.61 12.85
N LYS A 90 -8.31 -2.56 12.67
CA LYS A 90 -6.96 -2.47 13.24
C LYS A 90 -6.09 -1.37 12.61
N GLY A 91 -6.39 -0.97 11.37
CA GLY A 91 -5.60 0.01 10.62
C GLY A 91 -6.03 1.47 10.83
N VAL A 92 -7.14 1.70 11.53
CA VAL A 92 -7.68 3.03 11.90
C VAL A 92 -7.20 3.40 13.30
#